data_AF-A0A431WKX4-F1
#
_entry.id   AF-A0A431WKX4-F1
#
_cell.length_a   1.000
_cell.length_b   1.000
_cell.length_c   1.000
_cell.angle_alpha   90.00
_cell.angle_beta   90.00
_cell.angle_gamma   90.00
#
_symmetry.space_group_name_H-M   'P 1'
#
loop_
_entity.id
_entity.type
_entity.pdbx_description
1 polymer ?
#
loop_
_entity_poly.entity_id
_entity_poly.type
_entity_poly.pdbx_seq_one_letter_code
_entity_poly.pdbx_strand_id
1 'polypeptide(L)' 'MINMEQYKDFKSVEKQKNLLTSEEFPEGPYGSPINRDDIAKNKELQEGQKFYRSFGYENEQLHEDLPRQMDDDQS' A
#
# COMPACT_ATOMS: atom_id res chain seq x y z
N MET A 1 25.06 -18.52 0.78
CA MET A 1 24.42 -17.19 0.71
C MET A 1 23.09 -17.39 0.02
N ILE A 2 21.97 -17.13 0.70
CA ILE A 2 20.63 -17.22 0.10
C ILE A 2 20.39 -15.89 -0.62
N ASN A 3 20.15 -15.95 -1.93
CA ASN A 3 19.92 -14.77 -2.75
C ASN A 3 18.46 -14.32 -2.58
N MET A 4 18.23 -13.28 -1.76
CA MET A 4 16.88 -12.80 -1.43
C MET A 4 16.08 -12.28 -2.64
N GLU A 5 16.76 -11.91 -3.72
CA GLU A 5 16.10 -11.46 -4.96
C GLU A 5 15.31 -12.57 -5.66
N GLN A 6 15.63 -13.86 -5.43
CA GLN A 6 14.94 -14.98 -6.07
C GLN A 6 13.62 -15.38 -5.40
N TYR A 7 13.27 -14.80 -4.24
CA TYR A 7 12.08 -15.16 -3.46
C TYR A 7 11.02 -14.04 -3.42
N LYS A 8 10.90 -13.25 -4.49
CA LYS A 8 9.81 -12.26 -4.71
C LYS A 8 8.64 -12.82 -5.55
N ASP A 9 8.45 -14.13 -5.58
CA ASP A 9 7.75 -14.76 -6.71
C ASP A 9 6.20 -14.75 -6.62
N PHE A 10 5.63 -14.08 -5.61
CA PHE A 10 4.19 -14.08 -5.40
C PHE A 10 3.62 -12.67 -5.29
N LYS A 11 3.02 -12.22 -6.39
CA LYS A 11 2.25 -10.95 -6.47
C LYS A 11 1.23 -10.80 -5.34
N SER A 12 0.67 -11.90 -4.83
CA SER A 12 -0.27 -11.87 -3.70
C SER A 12 0.39 -11.46 -2.38
N VAL A 13 1.63 -11.91 -2.13
CA VAL A 13 2.38 -11.57 -0.91
C VAL A 13 2.79 -10.11 -0.94
N GLU A 14 3.24 -9.62 -2.10
CA GLU A 14 3.57 -8.21 -2.30
C GLU A 14 2.34 -7.32 -2.12
N LYS A 15 1.18 -7.71 -2.69
CA LYS A 15 -0.09 -6.99 -2.48
C LYS A 15 -0.48 -6.94 -1.01
N GLN A 16 -0.39 -8.06 -0.28
CA GLN A 16 -0.71 -8.09 1.15
C GLN A 16 0.22 -7.21 1.98
N LYS A 17 1.51 -7.13 1.61
CA LYS A 17 2.50 -6.31 2.30
C LYS A 17 2.34 -4.81 2.01
N ASN A 18 1.99 -4.47 0.77
CA ASN A 18 2.00 -3.10 0.27
C ASN A 18 0.64 -2.41 0.35
N LEU A 19 -0.47 -3.17 0.40
CA LEU A 19 -1.82 -2.62 0.45
C LEU A 19 -2.27 -2.48 1.90
N LEU A 20 -2.18 -1.26 2.41
CA LEU A 20 -2.56 -0.94 3.77
C LEU A 20 -4.08 -0.82 3.89
N THR A 21 -4.65 -1.58 4.81
CA THR A 21 -6.03 -1.42 5.27
C THR A 21 -6.08 -0.41 6.40
N SER A 22 -7.16 0.36 6.49
CA SER A 22 -7.41 1.23 7.64
C SER A 22 -7.61 0.37 8.89
N GLU A 23 -6.86 0.66 9.94
CA GLU A 23 -6.99 0.01 11.25
C GLU A 23 -7.86 0.91 12.15
N GLU A 24 -8.86 0.34 12.85
CA GLU A 24 -9.74 1.12 13.74
C GLU A 24 -9.05 1.52 15.06
N PHE A 25 -8.10 0.70 15.52
CA PHE A 25 -7.40 0.90 16.79
C PHE A 25 -5.88 0.71 16.62
N PRO A 26 -5.16 1.73 16.09
CA PRO A 26 -3.71 1.64 15.89
C PRO A 26 -2.93 1.45 17.20
N GLU A 27 -3.48 1.91 18.33
CA GLU A 27 -2.89 1.76 19.67
C GLU A 27 -3.29 0.43 20.38
N GLY A 28 -4.16 -0.36 19.74
CA GLY A 28 -4.79 -1.54 20.31
C GLY A 28 -6.14 -1.28 20.98
N PRO A 29 -6.81 -2.33 21.49
CA PRO A 29 -8.14 -2.24 22.06
C PRO A 29 -8.17 -1.36 23.31
N TYR A 30 -9.37 -0.89 23.70
CA TYR A 30 -9.55 -0.11 24.92
C TYR A 30 -8.95 -0.84 26.14
N GLY A 31 -8.07 -0.16 26.88
CA GLY A 31 -7.33 -0.74 28.01
C GLY A 31 -6.03 -1.45 27.64
N SER A 32 -5.60 -1.39 26.38
CA SER A 32 -4.29 -1.90 25.94
C SER A 32 -3.15 -1.22 26.73
N PRO A 33 -2.15 -1.99 27.21
CA PRO A 33 -0.95 -1.42 27.81
C PRO A 33 0.00 -0.81 26.77
N ILE A 34 -0.22 -1.07 25.48
CA ILE A 34 0.58 -0.57 24.37
C ILE A 34 0.24 0.90 24.14
N ASN A 35 1.27 1.76 24.00
CA ASN A 35 1.14 3.20 23.73
C ASN A 35 0.23 3.97 24.71
N ARG A 36 0.05 3.49 25.95
CA ARG A 36 -0.90 4.07 26.93
C ARG A 36 -0.62 5.56 27.22
N ASP A 37 0.65 5.93 27.27
CA ASP A 37 1.11 7.27 27.63
C ASP A 37 1.63 8.04 26.40
N ASP A 38 1.55 7.47 25.20
CA ASP A 38 2.02 8.05 23.95
C ASP A 38 0.86 8.69 23.17
N ILE A 39 1.15 9.80 22.47
CA ILE A 39 0.18 10.42 21.55
C ILE A 39 0.07 9.56 20.30
N ALA A 40 -1.16 9.29 19.85
CA ALA A 40 -1.42 8.57 18.62
C ALA A 40 -0.66 9.17 17.43
N LYS A 41 0.14 8.34 16.75
CA LYS A 41 0.92 8.74 15.57
C LYS A 41 0.36 8.08 14.32
N ASN A 42 0.41 8.80 13.21
CA ASN A 42 0.14 8.19 11.92
C ASN A 42 1.20 7.16 11.57
N LYS A 43 0.78 6.08 10.91
CA LYS A 43 1.67 5.02 10.41
C LYS A 43 2.65 5.59 9.39
N GLU A 44 3.94 5.36 9.59
CA GLU A 44 4.97 5.70 8.61
C GLU A 44 4.85 4.75 7.41
N LEU A 45 4.65 5.32 6.22
CA LEU A 45 4.53 4.57 4.98
C LEU A 45 5.90 4.10 4.50
N GLN A 46 6.05 2.80 4.24
CA GLN A 46 7.24 2.26 3.58
C GLN A 46 7.15 2.44 2.06
N GLU A 47 8.28 2.44 1.37
CA GLU A 47 8.34 2.56 -0.10
C GLU A 47 7.49 1.46 -0.77
N GLY A 48 6.59 1.87 -1.66
CA GLY A 48 5.65 0.98 -2.35
C GLY A 48 4.34 0.69 -1.58
N GLN A 49 4.19 1.15 -0.34
CA GLN A 49 2.92 1.02 0.38
C GLN A 49 1.88 2.04 -0.09
N LYS A 50 0.63 1.59 -0.27
CA LYS A 50 -0.51 2.44 -0.60
C LYS A 50 -1.76 2.02 0.19
N PHE A 51 -2.58 3.00 0.56
CA PHE A 51 -3.88 2.72 1.17
C PHE A 51 -4.86 2.17 0.14
N TYR A 52 -5.73 1.25 0.58
CA TYR A 52 -6.84 0.79 -0.23
C TYR A 52 -7.79 1.96 -0.54
N ARG A 53 -7.97 2.28 -1.83
CA ARG A 53 -8.97 3.27 -2.25
C ARG A 53 -10.29 2.54 -2.49
N SER A 54 -11.35 2.99 -1.83
CA SER A 54 -12.69 2.38 -1.95
C SER A 54 -13.27 2.43 -3.38
N PHE A 55 -12.73 3.29 -4.25
CA PHE A 55 -13.12 3.45 -5.66
C PHE A 55 -11.94 3.21 -6.62
N GLY A 56 -11.02 2.30 -6.27
CA GLY A 56 -9.93 1.91 -7.17
C GLY A 56 -10.42 1.03 -8.32
N TYR A 57 -9.76 1.13 -9.48
CA TYR A 57 -9.98 0.21 -10.60
C TYR A 57 -9.17 -1.07 -10.39
N GLU A 58 -9.74 -2.24 -10.66
CA GLU A 58 -9.04 -3.54 -10.51
C GLU A 58 -7.78 -3.64 -11.38
N ASN A 59 -7.75 -2.91 -12.50
CA ASN A 59 -6.66 -2.84 -13.46
C ASN A 59 -5.74 -1.60 -13.27
N GLU A 60 -5.59 -1.05 -12.07
CA GLU A 60 -4.61 0.04 -11.83
C GLU A 60 -3.20 -0.32 -12.34
N GLN A 61 -2.77 -1.57 -12.17
CA GLN A 61 -1.46 -2.06 -12.63
C GLN A 61 -1.31 -2.08 -14.15
N LEU A 62 -2.41 -2.11 -14.90
CA LEU A 62 -2.36 -2.07 -16.37
C LEU A 62 -1.83 -0.72 -16.87
N HIS A 63 -1.92 0.33 -16.05
CA HIS A 63 -1.52 1.70 -16.38
C HIS A 63 -0.24 2.14 -15.66
N GLU A 64 0.37 1.27 -14.85
CA GLU A 64 1.71 1.53 -14.31
C GLU A 64 2.68 1.59 -15.52
N ASP A 65 3.37 2.72 -15.68
CA ASP A 65 4.34 3.02 -16.75
C ASP A 65 3.79 3.25 -18.17
N LEU A 66 2.46 3.33 -18.36
CA LEU A 66 1.91 3.75 -19.66
C LEU A 66 1.82 5.29 -19.74
N PRO A 67 2.53 5.94 -20.68
CA PRO A 67 2.37 7.37 -20.89
C PRO A 67 0.93 7.64 -21.38
N ARG A 68 0.32 8.71 -20.85
CA ARG A 68 -0.98 9.18 -21.35
C ARG A 68 -0.85 9.48 -22.85
N GLN A 69 -1.63 8.77 -23.67
CA GLN A 69 -1.78 9.11 -25.08
C GLN A 69 -2.87 10.16 -25.18
N MET A 70 -2.50 11.35 -25.67
CA MET A 70 -3.46 12.33 -26.13
C MET A 70 -3.69 12.02 -27.60
N ASP A 71 -4.93 12.00 -28.07
CA ASP A 71 -5.18 12.07 -29.51
C ASP A 71 -4.53 13.37 -30.00
N ASP A 72 -3.72 13.31 -31.05
CA ASP A 72 -3.18 14.51 -31.68
C ASP A 72 -4.38 15.41 -32.02
N ASP A 73 -4.49 16.57 -31.36
CA ASP A 73 -5.46 17.60 -31.74
C ASP A 73 -5.14 17.97 -33.19
N GLN A 74 -5.88 17.34 -34.12
CA GLN A 74 -5.92 17.69 -35.53
C GLN A 74 -6.72 18.99 -35.65
N SER A 75 -6.14 20.09 -35.15
CA SER A 75 -6.64 21.46 -35.36
C SER A 75 -6.05 22.06 -36.63
#